data_AF-A0A4Q9XZ10-F1
#
_entry.id   AF-A0A4Q9XZ10-F1
#
_cell.length_a   1.000
_cell.length_b   1.000
_cell.length_c   1.000
_cell.angle_alpha   90.00
_cell.angle_beta   90.00
_cell.angle_gamma   90.00
#
_symmetry.space_group_name_H-M   'P 1'
#
loop_
_entity.id
_entity.type
_entity.pdbx_description
1 polymer ?
#
loop_
_entity_poly.entity_id
_entity_poly.type
_entity_poly.pdbx_seq_one_letter_code
_entity_poly.pdbx_strand_id
1 'polypeptide(L)' 'MSSITYSERIKIETFCELGLVQYPNEQSPKNDHLPKFSYELARCEP' A
#
# COMPACT_ATOMS: atom_id res chain seq x y z
N MET A 1 19.43 7.69 -1.11
CA MET A 1 18.51 6.89 -0.28
C MET A 1 17.24 7.68 -0.13
N SER A 2 16.14 7.24 -0.72
CA SER A 2 14.85 7.91 -0.53
C SER A 2 14.41 7.71 0.91
N SER A 3 14.21 8.80 1.65
CA SER A 3 13.67 8.74 3.00
C SER A 3 12.16 8.65 2.93
N ILE A 4 11.57 7.73 3.69
CA ILE A 4 10.11 7.63 3.83
C ILE A 4 9.64 8.84 4.65
N THR A 5 8.78 9.65 4.07
CA THR A 5 8.16 10.79 4.75
C THR A 5 7.18 10.33 5.83
N TYR A 6 6.85 11.22 6.77
CA TYR A 6 5.87 10.93 7.82
C TYR A 6 4.49 10.53 7.26
N SER A 7 4.05 11.20 6.19
CA SER A 7 2.77 10.89 5.54
C SER A 7 2.79 9.53 4.82
N GLU A 8 3.93 9.14 4.26
CA GLU A 8 4.11 7.80 3.70
C GLU A 8 4.07 6.73 4.78
N ARG A 9 4.67 6.98 5.95
CA ARG A 9 4.58 6.07 7.10
C ARG A 9 3.13 5.88 7.56
N ILE A 10 2.37 6.94 7.79
CA ILE A 10 0.97 6.84 8.24
C ILE A 10 0.13 6.04 7.25
N LYS A 11 0.29 6.30 5.94
CA LYS A 11 -0.42 5.54 4.90
C LYS A 11 -0.10 4.05 5.02
N ILE A 12 1.17 3.68 5.11
CA ILE A 12 1.59 2.28 5.23
C ILE A 12 0.98 1.62 6.47
N GLU A 13 1.09 2.26 7.64
CA GLU A 13 0.54 1.76 8.91
C GLU A 13 -0.99 1.54 8.80
N THR A 14 -1.70 2.52 8.25
CA THR A 14 -3.16 2.45 8.06
C THR A 14 -3.55 1.31 7.13
N PHE A 15 -2.87 1.16 5.99
CA PHE A 15 -3.18 0.06 5.07
C PHE A 15 -2.85 -1.31 5.70
N CYS A 16 -1.78 -1.41 6.49
CA CYS A 16 -1.44 -2.63 7.23
C CYS A 16 -2.53 -3.00 8.24
N GLU A 17 -2.97 -2.06 9.06
CA GLU A 17 -4.03 -2.26 10.06
C GLU A 17 -5.37 -2.67 9.43
N LEU A 18 -5.70 -2.11 8.27
CA LEU A 18 -6.90 -2.43 7.51
C LEU A 18 -6.77 -3.71 6.66
N GLY A 19 -5.60 -4.37 6.63
CA GLY A 19 -5.37 -5.57 5.82
C GLY A 19 -5.39 -5.34 4.31
N LEU A 20 -5.10 -4.12 3.86
CA LEU A 20 -5.21 -3.67 2.46
C LEU A 20 -3.86 -3.70 1.71
N VAL A 21 -2.82 -4.24 2.35
CA VAL A 21 -1.49 -4.36 1.76
C VAL A 21 -1.41 -5.63 0.93
N GLN A 22 -1.24 -5.50 -0.39
CA GLN A 22 -0.88 -6.63 -1.25
C GLN A 22 0.64 -6.76 -1.31
N TYR A 23 1.15 -7.86 -0.76
CA TYR A 23 2.55 -8.22 -0.96
C TYR A 23 2.74 -8.70 -2.41
N PRO A 24 3.75 -8.21 -3.12
CA PRO A 24 4.07 -8.77 -4.43
C PRO A 24 4.42 -10.26 -4.23
N ASN A 25 3.62 -11.16 -4.81
CA ASN A 25 4.00 -12.56 -4.92
C ASN A 25 5.37 -12.64 -5.64
N GLU A 26 6.24 -13.57 -5.23
CA GLU A 26 7.61 -13.77 -5.74
C GLU A 26 7.75 -13.87 -7.28
N GLN A 27 6.64 -13.99 -8.01
CA GLN A 27 6.57 -14.07 -9.47
C GLN A 27 6.32 -12.72 -10.17
N SER A 28 6.04 -11.64 -9.42
CA SER A 28 5.91 -10.31 -10.02
C SER A 28 7.31 -9.81 -10.43
N PRO A 29 7.51 -9.31 -11.67
CA PRO A 29 8.81 -8.81 -12.11
C PRO A 29 9.36 -7.82 -11.08
N LYS A 30 10.61 -8.04 -10.66
CA LYS A 30 11.34 -7.41 -9.53
C LYS A 30 11.57 -5.89 -9.66
N ASN A 31 10.69 -5.18 -10.34
CA ASN A 31 10.80 -3.76 -10.67
C ASN A 31 9.90 -2.85 -9.82
N ASP A 32 9.01 -3.39 -8.98
CA ASP A 32 8.21 -2.61 -8.03
C ASP A 32 8.44 -3.13 -6.59
N HIS A 33 9.54 -2.69 -5.97
CA HIS A 33 9.92 -3.00 -4.58
C HIS A 33 9.05 -2.31 -3.52
N LEU A 34 7.76 -2.11 -3.79
CA LEU A 34 6.83 -1.55 -2.82
C LEU A 34 5.55 -2.38 -2.79
N PRO A 35 5.02 -2.69 -1.59
CA PRO A 35 3.71 -3.31 -1.46
C PRO A 35 2.68 -2.51 -2.26
N LYS A 36 1.88 -3.21 -3.07
CA LYS A 36 0.82 -2.56 -3.84
C LYS A 36 -0.36 -2.34 -2.90
N PHE A 37 -0.73 -1.08 -2.67
CA PHE A 37 -1.90 -0.72 -1.89
C PHE A 37 -3.12 -0.76 -2.82
N SER A 38 -4.07 -1.64 -2.56
CA SER A 38 -5.37 -1.66 -3.24
C SER A 38 -6.44 -1.18 -2.27
N TYR A 39 -7.17 -0.14 -2.64
CA TYR A 39 -8.36 0.27 -1.91
C TYR A 39 -9.53 0.25 -2.89
N GLU A 40 -10.55 -0.58 -2.61
CA GLU A 40 -11.86 -0.36 -3.22
C GLU A 40 -12.54 0.71 -2.36
N LEU A 41 -12.59 1.95 -2.88
CA LEU A 41 -13.53 2.92 -2.32
C LEU A 41 -14.92 2.37 -2.61
N ALA A 42 -15.56 1.75 -1.61
CA ALA A 42 -17.00 1.66 -1.61
C ALA A 42 -17.49 3.11 -1.80
N ARG A 43 -18.11 3.40 -2.95
CA ARG A 43 -18.75 4.70 -3.16
C ARG A 43 -19.83 4.81 -2.11
N CYS A 44 -19.57 5.53 -1.03
CA CYS A 44 -20.64 6.15 -0.27
C CYS A 44 -21.17 7.24 -1.19
N GLU A 45 -22.20 6.89 -1.95
CA GLU A 45 -23.10 7.91 -2.48
C GLU A 45 -23.65 8.69 -1.26
N PRO A 46 -23.74 10.03 -1.34
CA PRO A 46 -24.34 10.81 -0.27
C PRO A 46 -25.79 10.42 0.02
#